data_AF-B1HQS2-F1
#
_entry.id   AF-B1HQS2-F1
#
_cell.length_a   1.000
_cell.length_b   1.000
_cell.length_c   1.000
_cell.angle_alpha   90.00
_cell.angle_beta   90.00
_cell.angle_gamma   90.00
#
_symmetry.space_group_name_H-M   'P 1'
#
loop_
_entity.id
_entity.type
_entity.pdbx_description
1 polymer ?
#
loop_
_entity_poly.entity_id
_entity_poly.type
_entity_poly.pdbx_seq_one_letter_code
_entity_poly.pdbx_strand_id
1 'polypeptide(L)'
;MKKHIITFIVGAVLLGYTIPGNITFANENDTIQVTQNTLVLENIQQNDRIDFTDFDLEKEIDSLPSVHEMTVEEKKLFDELVNEEVGKHGQANPELYKQVLTDFFDESSGHAGDLNYAANVLENKTLINNDISTMGWDWIPDIKIGTNLAGSILNVAIGVAVGGGVGAIQGFIVAKGKKEAQRIFTKTVTSKLTEWGAPKLAIFVGAAVAIALDYSDIGAKIAEYLDSKDSKPNNGWIEIYEF
;
A
#
# COMPACT_ATOMS: atom_id res chain seq x y z
N MET A 1 55.84 -6.50 11.17
CA MET A 1 54.82 -7.39 11.78
C MET A 1 54.14 -8.16 10.66
N LYS A 2 54.15 -9.50 10.71
CA LYS A 2 53.47 -10.35 9.71
C LYS A 2 51.97 -10.27 9.95
N LYS A 3 51.18 -9.89 8.94
CA LYS A 3 49.72 -9.97 8.98
C LYS A 3 49.31 -11.43 8.77
N HIS A 4 48.64 -12.03 9.73
CA HIS A 4 47.99 -13.32 9.57
C HIS A 4 46.57 -13.09 9.06
N ILE A 5 46.28 -13.56 7.85
CA ILE A 5 44.94 -13.53 7.27
C ILE A 5 44.22 -14.79 7.75
N ILE A 6 43.15 -14.63 8.53
CA ILE A 6 42.26 -15.73 8.91
C ILE A 6 40.94 -15.50 8.16
N THR A 7 40.62 -16.40 7.24
CA THR A 7 39.39 -16.37 6.43
C THR A 7 38.31 -17.19 7.13
N PHE A 8 37.16 -16.58 7.43
CA PHE A 8 35.94 -17.30 7.80
C PHE A 8 34.88 -17.15 6.71
N ILE A 9 34.28 -18.27 6.30
CA ILE A 9 33.13 -18.30 5.40
C ILE A 9 31.88 -18.28 6.25
N VAL A 10 31.11 -17.19 6.21
CA VAL A 10 29.76 -17.14 6.81
C VAL A 10 28.75 -17.43 5.71
N GLY A 11 28.10 -18.59 5.79
CA GLY A 11 27.07 -19.00 4.83
C GLY A 11 25.69 -18.51 5.22
N ALA A 12 25.11 -17.62 4.42
CA ALA A 12 23.66 -17.41 4.39
C ALA A 12 23.07 -18.36 3.34
N VAL A 13 22.24 -19.32 3.77
CA VAL A 13 21.59 -20.28 2.87
C VAL A 13 20.29 -19.67 2.35
N LEU A 14 20.37 -18.97 1.22
CA LEU A 14 19.23 -18.73 0.33
C LEU A 14 19.56 -19.39 -1.01
N LEU A 15 18.73 -20.37 -1.39
CA LEU A 15 18.64 -20.98 -2.73
C LEU A 15 19.88 -20.81 -3.63
N GLY A 16 20.93 -21.58 -3.35
CA GLY A 16 21.92 -21.98 -4.35
C GLY A 16 23.06 -21.03 -4.73
N TYR A 17 23.17 -19.82 -4.15
CA TYR A 17 24.29 -18.91 -4.46
C TYR A 17 25.04 -18.46 -3.19
N THR A 18 26.29 -18.89 -3.05
CA THR A 18 27.24 -18.32 -2.07
C THR A 18 27.86 -17.06 -2.67
N ILE A 19 27.67 -15.91 -2.01
CA ILE A 19 28.42 -14.69 -2.31
C ILE A 19 29.65 -14.67 -1.40
N PRO A 20 30.88 -14.82 -1.92
CA PRO A 20 32.07 -14.68 -1.10
C PRO A 20 32.31 -13.21 -0.75
N GLY A 21 32.07 -12.83 0.50
CA GLY A 21 32.53 -11.57 1.08
C GLY A 21 33.79 -11.80 1.93
N ASN A 22 34.83 -10.99 1.73
CA ASN A 22 36.02 -10.99 2.59
C ASN A 22 35.87 -9.90 3.64
N ILE A 23 35.96 -10.26 4.93
CA ILE A 23 36.09 -9.31 6.04
C ILE A 23 37.56 -9.32 6.46
N THR A 24 38.18 -8.13 6.54
CA THR A 24 39.58 -7.99 6.97
C THR A 24 39.62 -7.26 8.32
N PHE A 25 40.20 -7.89 9.34
CA PHE A 25 40.37 -7.28 10.67
C PHE A 25 41.69 -6.52 10.75
N ALA A 26 41.67 -5.34 11.40
CA ALA A 26 42.86 -4.50 11.57
C ALA A 26 43.65 -4.84 12.84
N ASN A 27 43.04 -5.49 13.85
CA ASN A 27 43.70 -5.84 15.11
C ASN A 27 43.07 -7.07 15.81
N GLU A 28 43.86 -7.80 16.60
CA GLU A 28 43.47 -9.08 17.24
C GLU A 28 42.47 -8.93 18.40
N ASN A 29 42.12 -7.69 18.79
CA ASN A 29 41.26 -7.39 19.94
C ASN A 29 39.91 -6.73 19.59
N ASP A 30 39.56 -6.64 18.30
CA ASP A 30 38.26 -6.09 17.90
C ASP A 30 37.15 -7.14 18.15
N THR A 31 36.39 -7.00 19.23
CA THR A 31 35.20 -7.81 19.50
C THR A 31 33.97 -7.27 18.77
N ILE A 32 33.30 -8.13 17.99
CA ILE A 32 32.03 -7.81 17.34
C ILE A 32 30.90 -7.91 18.37
N GLN A 33 30.27 -6.78 18.72
CA GLN A 33 28.92 -6.79 19.30
C GLN A 33 27.94 -6.95 18.13
N VAL A 34 27.38 -8.15 17.95
CA VAL A 34 26.31 -8.36 16.96
C VAL A 34 25.04 -7.75 17.53
N THR A 35 24.83 -6.46 17.29
CA THR A 35 23.51 -5.85 17.42
C THR A 35 22.78 -6.05 16.09
N GLN A 36 21.76 -6.90 16.08
CA GLN A 36 20.81 -6.94 14.96
C GLN A 36 20.11 -5.59 14.89
N ASN A 37 20.61 -4.69 14.05
CA ASN A 37 19.94 -3.53 13.46
C ASN A 37 20.99 -2.53 12.97
N THR A 38 21.60 -2.74 11.81
CA THR A 38 22.10 -1.65 10.97
C THR A 38 22.31 -2.15 9.54
N LEU A 39 21.29 -2.04 8.68
CA LEU A 39 21.55 -1.95 7.24
C LEU A 39 21.94 -0.50 6.99
N VAL A 40 23.24 -0.28 6.84
CA VAL A 40 23.83 1.00 6.44
C VAL A 40 23.34 1.31 5.03
N LEU A 41 22.44 2.29 4.92
CA LEU A 41 22.10 2.96 3.67
C LEU A 41 23.29 3.81 3.25
N GLU A 42 24.18 3.27 2.42
CA GLU A 42 25.20 4.06 1.74
C GLU A 42 25.05 3.98 0.22
N ASN A 43 24.86 5.16 -0.37
CA ASN A 43 24.82 5.53 -1.79
C ASN A 43 23.49 5.39 -2.53
N ILE A 44 22.48 6.17 -2.11
CA ILE A 44 21.61 6.83 -3.09
C ILE A 44 22.27 8.17 -3.41
N GLN A 45 23.06 8.22 -4.48
CA GLN A 45 23.43 9.50 -5.06
C GLN A 45 22.15 10.18 -5.53
N GLN A 46 21.83 11.30 -4.89
CA GLN A 46 20.90 12.31 -5.38
C GLN A 46 21.27 12.69 -6.81
N ASN A 47 20.57 12.15 -7.83
CA ASN A 47 20.19 12.96 -9.00
C ASN A 47 19.17 12.35 -9.98
N ASP A 48 18.42 11.31 -9.64
CA ASP A 48 17.23 10.99 -10.44
C ASP A 48 16.09 11.89 -9.97
N ARG A 49 16.07 13.14 -10.48
CA ARG A 49 14.84 13.93 -10.49
C ARG A 49 13.82 13.10 -11.27
N ILE A 50 12.92 12.43 -10.54
CA ILE A 50 11.76 11.78 -11.14
C ILE A 50 10.95 12.90 -11.79
N ASP A 51 10.99 12.94 -13.12
CA ASP A 51 10.22 13.87 -13.90
C ASP A 51 8.78 13.39 -13.94
N PHE A 52 7.94 13.94 -13.06
CA PHE A 52 6.52 13.60 -12.97
C PHE A 52 5.67 14.18 -14.12
N THR A 53 6.27 14.95 -15.04
CA THR A 53 5.54 15.60 -16.14
C THR A 53 5.23 14.67 -17.32
N ASP A 54 5.78 13.45 -17.33
CA ASP A 54 5.62 12.48 -18.42
C ASP A 54 4.56 11.39 -18.10
N PHE A 55 3.77 11.56 -17.03
CA PHE A 55 2.66 10.66 -16.73
C PHE A 55 1.45 11.06 -17.59
N ASP A 56 1.47 10.62 -18.83
CA ASP A 56 0.35 10.76 -19.76
C ASP A 56 -0.82 9.91 -19.22
N LEU A 57 -1.72 10.56 -18.47
CA LEU A 57 -2.87 9.98 -17.76
C LEU A 57 -3.99 9.52 -18.71
N GLU A 58 -3.79 9.60 -20.03
CA GLU A 58 -4.83 9.29 -20.99
C GLU A 58 -4.97 7.77 -21.21
N LYS A 59 -5.94 7.23 -20.48
CA LYS A 59 -6.85 6.12 -20.84
C LYS A 59 -6.21 4.81 -21.34
N GLU A 60 -6.08 3.90 -20.38
CA GLU A 60 -6.89 2.67 -20.36
C GLU A 60 -6.91 2.22 -18.90
N ILE A 61 -7.87 2.70 -18.11
CA ILE A 61 -7.99 2.29 -16.71
C ILE A 61 -8.58 0.88 -16.72
N ASP A 62 -7.75 -0.14 -16.49
CA ASP A 62 -8.24 -1.51 -16.29
C ASP A 62 -8.96 -1.54 -14.94
N SER A 63 -10.29 -1.53 -14.96
CA SER A 63 -11.10 -1.78 -13.77
C SER A 63 -10.77 -3.18 -13.26
N LEU A 64 -10.47 -3.30 -11.97
CA LEU A 64 -10.31 -4.62 -11.34
C LEU A 64 -11.61 -5.41 -11.49
N PRO A 65 -11.54 -6.74 -11.75
CA PRO A 65 -12.73 -7.57 -11.78
C PRO A 65 -13.39 -7.60 -10.40
N SER A 66 -14.71 -7.69 -10.37
CA SER A 66 -15.42 -7.85 -9.11
C SER A 66 -15.18 -9.23 -8.52
N VAL A 67 -15.25 -9.38 -7.19
CA VAL A 67 -15.06 -10.66 -6.47
C VAL A 67 -15.95 -11.78 -7.03
N HIS A 68 -17.20 -11.47 -7.40
CA HIS A 68 -18.13 -12.45 -7.94
C HIS A 68 -17.81 -12.90 -9.37
N GLU A 69 -16.96 -12.16 -10.09
CA GLU A 69 -16.47 -12.48 -11.44
C GLU A 69 -15.11 -13.20 -11.41
N MET A 70 -14.46 -13.26 -10.25
CA MET A 70 -13.17 -13.93 -10.08
C MET A 70 -13.30 -15.45 -10.26
N THR A 71 -12.30 -16.05 -10.89
CA THR A 71 -12.11 -17.50 -10.86
C THR A 71 -11.89 -18.00 -9.43
N VAL A 72 -12.00 -19.32 -9.21
CA VAL A 72 -11.80 -19.92 -7.89
C VAL A 72 -10.39 -19.63 -7.36
N GLU A 73 -9.40 -19.65 -8.25
CA GLU A 73 -8.00 -19.34 -7.96
C GLU A 73 -7.80 -17.86 -7.62
N GLU A 74 -8.35 -16.95 -8.42
CA GLU A 74 -8.28 -15.50 -8.15
C GLU A 74 -8.98 -15.14 -6.85
N LYS A 75 -10.16 -15.70 -6.60
CA LYS A 75 -10.90 -15.48 -5.35
C LYS A 75 -10.10 -15.96 -4.14
N LYS A 76 -9.40 -17.08 -4.25
CA LYS A 76 -8.53 -17.56 -3.16
C LYS A 76 -7.41 -16.56 -2.86
N LEU A 77 -6.75 -16.04 -3.88
CA LEU A 77 -5.69 -15.03 -3.72
C LEU A 77 -6.25 -13.72 -3.14
N PHE A 78 -7.43 -13.32 -3.58
CA PHE A 78 -8.17 -12.19 -3.02
C PHE A 78 -8.47 -12.40 -1.53
N ASP A 79 -9.02 -13.55 -1.15
CA ASP A 79 -9.34 -13.88 0.24
C ASP A 79 -8.06 -13.88 1.11
N GLU A 80 -6.92 -14.35 0.57
CA GLU A 80 -5.61 -14.28 1.23
C GLU A 80 -5.15 -12.85 1.50
N LEU A 81 -5.29 -11.94 0.52
CA LEU A 81 -5.00 -10.51 0.70
C LEU A 81 -5.91 -9.88 1.76
N VAL A 82 -7.22 -10.13 1.69
CA VAL A 82 -8.18 -9.60 2.67
C VAL A 82 -7.83 -10.07 4.08
N ASN A 83 -7.50 -11.36 4.27
CA ASN A 83 -7.12 -11.88 5.57
C ASN A 83 -5.81 -11.26 6.10
N GLU A 84 -4.84 -10.98 5.21
CA GLU A 84 -3.61 -10.27 5.58
C GLU A 84 -3.92 -8.86 6.10
N GLU A 85 -4.75 -8.12 5.37
CA GLU A 85 -5.14 -6.75 5.74
C GLU A 85 -5.97 -6.70 7.03
N VAL A 86 -6.87 -7.66 7.23
CA VAL A 86 -7.61 -7.84 8.49
C VAL A 86 -6.65 -8.10 9.66
N GLY A 87 -5.60 -8.90 9.44
CA GLY A 87 -4.58 -9.17 10.45
C GLY A 87 -3.76 -7.93 10.85
N LYS A 88 -3.52 -7.02 9.90
CA LYS A 88 -2.79 -5.76 10.14
C LYS A 88 -3.66 -4.69 10.81
N HIS A 89 -4.87 -4.49 10.29
CA HIS A 89 -5.67 -3.28 10.54
C HIS A 89 -7.03 -3.55 11.19
N GLY A 90 -7.53 -4.79 11.16
CA GLY A 90 -8.88 -5.16 11.62
C GLY A 90 -9.06 -5.26 13.14
N GLN A 91 -7.97 -5.24 13.90
CA GLN A 91 -7.86 -5.28 15.38
C GLN A 91 -9.17 -5.42 16.17
N ALA A 92 -9.91 -4.32 16.34
CA ALA A 92 -11.05 -4.22 17.25
C ALA A 92 -12.28 -5.03 16.78
N ASN A 93 -12.42 -5.26 15.48
CA ASN A 93 -13.51 -6.04 14.91
C ASN A 93 -13.09 -6.69 13.58
N PRO A 94 -12.28 -7.76 13.61
CA PRO A 94 -11.69 -8.35 12.41
C PRO A 94 -12.74 -8.92 11.44
N GLU A 95 -13.84 -9.46 11.97
CA GLU A 95 -14.93 -10.01 11.14
C GLU A 95 -15.65 -8.90 10.37
N LEU A 96 -15.96 -7.79 11.05
CA LEU A 96 -16.58 -6.64 10.40
C LEU A 96 -15.64 -5.99 9.39
N TYR A 97 -14.36 -5.89 9.72
CA TYR A 97 -13.33 -5.37 8.80
C TYR A 97 -13.21 -6.23 7.55
N LYS A 98 -13.21 -7.56 7.73
CA LYS A 98 -13.23 -8.52 6.63
C LYS A 98 -14.44 -8.36 5.74
N GLN A 99 -15.63 -8.23 6.34
CA GLN A 99 -16.87 -8.01 5.62
C GLN A 99 -16.81 -6.72 4.79
N VAL A 100 -16.46 -5.59 5.43
CA VAL A 100 -16.35 -4.29 4.75
C VAL A 100 -15.39 -4.35 3.57
N LEU A 101 -14.19 -4.94 3.75
CA LEU A 101 -13.24 -5.09 2.65
C LEU A 101 -13.78 -5.99 1.54
N THR A 102 -14.44 -7.10 1.87
CA THR A 102 -14.98 -8.02 0.86
C THR A 102 -16.10 -7.36 0.05
N ASP A 103 -17.07 -6.76 0.76
CA ASP A 103 -18.22 -6.07 0.16
C ASP A 103 -17.76 -4.93 -0.78
N PHE A 104 -16.68 -4.23 -0.41
CA PHE A 104 -16.13 -3.14 -1.21
C PHE A 104 -15.69 -3.58 -2.62
N PHE A 105 -15.27 -4.84 -2.81
CA PHE A 105 -14.87 -5.39 -4.11
C PHE A 105 -15.93 -6.30 -4.75
N ASP A 106 -17.06 -6.55 -4.08
CA ASP A 106 -18.11 -7.43 -4.54
C ASP A 106 -19.35 -6.64 -4.99
N GLU A 107 -19.59 -6.53 -6.29
CA GLU A 107 -20.77 -5.83 -6.83
C GLU A 107 -22.09 -6.46 -6.38
N SER A 108 -22.08 -7.76 -6.08
CA SER A 108 -23.28 -8.46 -5.59
C SER A 108 -23.66 -8.09 -4.15
N SER A 109 -22.75 -7.45 -3.39
CA SER A 109 -23.00 -6.96 -2.04
C SER A 109 -23.94 -5.74 -2.00
N GLY A 110 -24.07 -5.01 -3.12
CA GLY A 110 -24.73 -3.70 -3.15
C GLY A 110 -23.90 -2.56 -2.54
N HIS A 111 -22.67 -2.84 -2.09
CA HIS A 111 -21.76 -1.89 -1.44
C HIS A 111 -20.38 -1.81 -2.11
N ALA A 112 -20.25 -2.32 -3.34
CA ALA A 112 -19.01 -2.20 -4.10
C ALA A 112 -18.63 -0.74 -4.34
N GLY A 113 -17.40 -0.37 -4.02
CA GLY A 113 -16.92 1.01 -4.13
C GLY A 113 -17.58 2.00 -3.16
N ASP A 114 -18.45 1.56 -2.25
CA ASP A 114 -19.20 2.44 -1.35
C ASP A 114 -18.36 2.83 -0.13
N LEU A 115 -17.69 3.98 -0.23
CA LEU A 115 -16.87 4.54 0.85
C LEU A 115 -17.71 4.94 2.08
N ASN A 116 -18.97 5.35 1.87
CA ASN A 116 -19.85 5.73 2.97
C ASN A 116 -20.24 4.50 3.79
N TYR A 117 -20.64 3.41 3.12
CA TYR A 117 -20.86 2.14 3.79
C TYR A 117 -19.62 1.71 4.57
N ALA A 118 -18.46 1.70 3.91
CA ALA A 118 -17.22 1.23 4.50
C ALA A 118 -16.79 2.02 5.75
N ALA A 119 -16.90 3.35 5.70
CA ALA A 119 -16.62 4.22 6.84
C ALA A 119 -17.64 4.08 7.98
N ASN A 120 -18.94 4.12 7.67
CA ASN A 120 -20.00 4.09 8.68
C ASN A 120 -20.03 2.77 9.47
N VAL A 121 -19.86 1.65 8.76
CA VAL A 121 -19.86 0.32 9.38
C VAL A 121 -18.69 0.17 10.35
N LEU A 122 -17.49 0.58 9.96
CA LEU A 122 -16.30 0.44 10.81
C LEU A 122 -16.24 1.43 11.96
N GLU A 123 -16.76 2.64 11.79
CA GLU A 123 -16.82 3.62 12.86
C GLU A 123 -17.95 3.37 13.85
N ASN A 124 -18.81 2.36 13.60
CA ASN A 124 -20.08 2.17 14.33
C ASN A 124 -20.89 3.47 14.40
N LYS A 125 -20.72 4.34 13.39
CA LYS A 125 -21.58 5.48 13.17
C LYS A 125 -22.83 4.89 12.55
N THR A 126 -23.79 4.59 13.41
CA THR A 126 -25.15 4.30 12.98
C THR A 126 -25.52 5.33 11.91
N LEU A 127 -26.19 4.92 10.83
CA LEU A 127 -26.73 5.81 9.78
C LEU A 127 -27.85 6.74 10.34
N ILE A 128 -27.67 7.28 11.54
CA ILE A 128 -28.47 8.30 12.16
C ILE A 128 -27.77 9.61 11.84
N ASN A 129 -27.98 10.09 10.63
CA ASN A 129 -28.09 11.53 10.36
C ASN A 129 -29.21 11.69 9.33
N ASN A 130 -30.42 11.39 9.79
CA ASN A 130 -31.61 12.15 9.39
C ASN A 130 -31.63 13.54 10.08
N ASP A 131 -30.50 14.03 10.58
CA ASP A 131 -30.34 15.45 10.91
C ASP A 131 -30.07 16.23 9.63
N ILE A 132 -31.16 16.43 8.91
CA ILE A 132 -31.40 17.67 8.16
C ILE A 132 -31.27 18.80 9.18
N SER A 133 -30.08 19.40 9.36
CA SER A 133 -29.92 20.80 9.78
C SER A 133 -28.46 21.25 9.93
N THR A 134 -27.83 21.53 8.80
CA THR A 134 -26.79 22.56 8.70
C THR A 134 -27.22 23.56 7.65
N MET A 135 -27.94 24.59 8.11
CA MET A 135 -28.33 25.75 7.29
C MET A 135 -27.07 26.54 6.91
N GLY A 136 -26.41 26.13 5.82
CA GLY A 136 -25.31 26.87 5.21
C GLY A 136 -24.53 26.03 4.20
N TRP A 137 -25.01 25.91 2.95
CA TRP A 137 -24.26 25.28 1.83
C TRP A 137 -23.66 23.88 2.10
N ASP A 138 -24.19 23.13 3.08
CA ASP A 138 -23.59 21.92 3.70
C ASP A 138 -24.27 20.62 3.21
N TRP A 139 -24.80 20.62 1.99
CA TRP A 139 -25.61 19.51 1.44
C TRP A 139 -24.78 18.44 0.71
N ILE A 140 -23.45 18.56 0.72
CA ILE A 140 -22.54 17.53 0.20
C ILE A 140 -22.05 16.74 1.40
N PRO A 141 -22.35 15.43 1.53
CA PRO A 141 -21.82 14.65 2.63
C PRO A 141 -20.29 14.66 2.56
N ASP A 142 -19.64 14.95 3.69
CA ASP A 142 -18.19 14.77 3.88
C ASP A 142 -17.85 13.28 3.77
N ILE A 143 -17.71 12.78 2.54
CA ILE A 143 -17.26 11.41 2.30
C ILE A 143 -15.78 11.38 2.65
N LYS A 144 -15.48 10.64 3.71
CA LYS A 144 -14.13 10.40 4.19
C LYS A 144 -13.91 8.94 4.45
N ILE A 145 -12.69 8.48 4.27
CA ILE A 145 -12.28 7.11 4.55
C ILE A 145 -11.07 7.13 5.49
N GLY A 146 -11.08 6.27 6.52
CA GLY A 146 -9.93 6.16 7.42
C GLY A 146 -8.70 5.66 6.67
N THR A 147 -7.52 6.21 6.98
CA THR A 147 -6.27 5.88 6.26
C THR A 147 -5.92 4.40 6.30
N ASN A 148 -6.21 3.70 7.41
CA ASN A 148 -6.01 2.25 7.50
C ASN A 148 -6.88 1.48 6.50
N LEU A 149 -8.17 1.83 6.42
CA LEU A 149 -9.10 1.18 5.48
C LEU A 149 -8.74 1.49 4.03
N ALA A 150 -8.43 2.76 3.73
CA ALA A 150 -7.94 3.15 2.41
C ALA A 150 -6.67 2.38 2.04
N GLY A 151 -5.72 2.29 2.97
CA GLY A 151 -4.48 1.52 2.79
C GLY A 151 -4.73 0.04 2.49
N SER A 152 -5.66 -0.59 3.21
CA SER A 152 -6.06 -1.97 2.96
C SER A 152 -6.73 -2.16 1.61
N ILE A 153 -7.64 -1.27 1.22
CA ILE A 153 -8.27 -1.33 -0.12
C ILE A 153 -7.19 -1.19 -1.19
N LEU A 154 -6.22 -0.28 -1.03
CA LEU A 154 -5.13 -0.12 -1.99
C LEU A 154 -4.21 -1.34 -2.03
N ASN A 155 -3.87 -1.96 -0.89
CA ASN A 155 -3.09 -3.20 -0.85
C ASN A 155 -3.80 -4.34 -1.58
N VAL A 156 -5.10 -4.54 -1.30
CA VAL A 156 -5.91 -5.57 -1.99
C VAL A 156 -5.95 -5.28 -3.48
N ALA A 157 -6.24 -4.03 -3.88
CA ALA A 157 -6.31 -3.63 -5.27
C ALA A 157 -4.99 -3.89 -6.02
N ILE A 158 -3.85 -3.52 -5.41
CA ILE A 158 -2.52 -3.74 -5.99
C ILE A 158 -2.18 -5.23 -6.04
N GLY A 159 -2.47 -5.99 -4.98
CA GLY A 159 -2.26 -7.44 -4.94
C GLY A 159 -3.01 -8.19 -6.04
N VAL A 160 -4.29 -7.84 -6.23
CA VAL A 160 -5.12 -8.35 -7.34
C VAL A 160 -4.56 -7.93 -8.69
N ALA A 161 -4.16 -6.66 -8.86
CA ALA A 161 -3.59 -6.16 -10.12
C ALA A 161 -2.30 -6.88 -10.55
N VAL A 162 -1.51 -7.37 -9.59
CA VAL A 162 -0.32 -8.18 -9.86
C VAL A 162 -0.60 -9.68 -9.90
N GLY A 163 -1.86 -10.09 -9.72
CA GLY A 163 -2.33 -11.47 -9.81
C GLY A 163 -1.85 -12.38 -8.68
N GLY A 164 -1.71 -11.85 -7.46
CA GLY A 164 -1.16 -12.65 -6.36
C GLY A 164 -1.72 -12.33 -4.97
N GLY A 165 -1.56 -13.30 -4.07
CA GLY A 165 -1.97 -13.24 -2.66
C GLY A 165 -0.93 -12.57 -1.75
N VAL A 166 -0.82 -13.07 -0.53
CA VAL A 166 0.12 -12.54 0.48
C VAL A 166 1.56 -12.46 -0.06
N GLY A 167 2.18 -11.29 0.06
CA GLY A 167 3.55 -11.05 -0.38
C GLY A 167 3.74 -10.87 -1.89
N ALA A 168 2.68 -10.96 -2.70
CA ALA A 168 2.76 -10.80 -4.15
C ALA A 168 3.25 -9.41 -4.58
N ILE A 169 2.90 -8.35 -3.84
CA ILE A 169 3.33 -6.99 -4.14
C ILE A 169 4.87 -6.90 -4.07
N GLN A 170 5.47 -7.40 -2.99
CA GLN A 170 6.93 -7.42 -2.84
C GLN A 170 7.58 -8.36 -3.86
N GLY A 171 6.98 -9.53 -4.10
CA GLY A 171 7.44 -10.47 -5.12
C GLY A 171 7.45 -9.84 -6.53
N PHE A 172 6.43 -9.05 -6.86
CA PHE A 172 6.33 -8.32 -8.12
C PHE A 172 7.41 -7.25 -8.25
N ILE A 173 7.67 -6.47 -7.18
CA ILE A 173 8.76 -5.47 -7.17
C ILE A 173 10.11 -6.16 -7.40
N VAL A 174 10.37 -7.28 -6.73
CA VAL A 174 11.62 -8.04 -6.90
C VAL A 174 11.74 -8.61 -8.31
N ALA A 175 10.65 -9.13 -8.87
CA ALA A 175 10.65 -9.79 -10.18
C ALA A 175 10.71 -8.82 -11.37
N LYS A 176 10.05 -7.66 -11.26
CA LYS A 176 9.89 -6.68 -12.36
C LYS A 176 10.70 -5.40 -12.18
N GLY A 177 11.14 -5.14 -10.95
CA GLY A 177 11.85 -3.92 -10.58
C GLY A 177 10.93 -2.76 -10.19
N LYS A 178 11.48 -1.81 -9.42
CA LYS A 178 10.74 -0.65 -8.88
C LYS A 178 10.06 0.19 -9.95
N LYS A 179 10.68 0.38 -11.12
CA LYS A 179 10.13 1.22 -12.20
C LYS A 179 8.82 0.65 -12.76
N GLU A 180 8.78 -0.65 -13.01
CA GLU A 180 7.57 -1.30 -13.53
C GLU A 180 6.49 -1.43 -12.44
N ALA A 181 6.90 -1.73 -11.20
CA ALA A 181 6.00 -1.71 -10.05
C ALA A 181 5.36 -0.32 -9.86
N GLN A 182 6.15 0.75 -9.94
CA GLN A 182 5.65 2.12 -9.85
C GLN A 182 4.57 2.38 -10.91
N ARG A 183 4.82 1.97 -12.16
CA ARG A 183 3.88 2.16 -13.28
C ARG A 183 2.54 1.48 -13.02
N ILE A 184 2.56 0.19 -12.66
CA ILE A 184 1.34 -0.58 -12.39
C ILE A 184 0.62 -0.03 -11.16
N PHE A 185 1.32 0.20 -10.06
CA PHE A 185 0.69 0.64 -8.81
C PHE A 185 0.11 2.04 -8.95
N THR A 186 0.80 2.94 -9.67
CA THR A 186 0.27 4.29 -9.96
C THR A 186 -1.03 4.20 -10.76
N LYS A 187 -1.08 3.34 -11.79
CA LYS A 187 -2.30 3.08 -12.57
C LYS A 187 -3.43 2.55 -11.68
N THR A 188 -3.17 1.54 -10.87
CA THR A 188 -4.15 0.92 -9.97
C THR A 188 -4.69 1.91 -8.94
N VAL A 189 -3.82 2.66 -8.26
CA VAL A 189 -4.22 3.64 -7.25
C VAL A 189 -4.98 4.80 -7.90
N THR A 190 -4.54 5.27 -9.06
CA THR A 190 -5.24 6.33 -9.80
C THR A 190 -6.66 5.90 -10.19
N SER A 191 -6.84 4.65 -10.65
CA SER A 191 -8.16 4.05 -10.91
C SER A 191 -9.04 4.16 -9.68
N LYS A 192 -8.55 3.68 -8.54
CA LYS A 192 -9.33 3.62 -7.30
C LYS A 192 -9.69 5.01 -6.79
N LEU A 193 -8.75 5.96 -6.79
CA LEU A 193 -9.08 7.34 -6.42
C LEU A 193 -10.09 7.99 -7.35
N THR A 194 -10.06 7.66 -8.64
CA THR A 194 -11.05 8.15 -9.61
C THR A 194 -12.42 7.54 -9.35
N GLU A 195 -12.49 6.24 -9.10
CA GLU A 195 -13.72 5.53 -8.69
C GLU A 195 -14.30 6.08 -7.39
N TRP A 196 -13.44 6.48 -6.45
CA TRP A 196 -13.82 7.09 -5.18
C TRP A 196 -14.41 8.50 -5.36
N GLY A 197 -14.19 9.15 -6.51
CA GLY A 197 -14.57 10.54 -6.72
C GLY A 197 -13.52 11.55 -6.23
N ALA A 198 -12.26 11.11 -6.04
CA ALA A 198 -11.13 11.94 -5.64
C ALA A 198 -10.09 12.16 -6.77
N PRO A 199 -10.48 12.59 -7.99
CA PRO A 199 -9.55 12.73 -9.12
C PRO A 199 -8.44 13.76 -8.88
N LYS A 200 -8.64 14.71 -7.96
CA LYS A 200 -7.59 15.69 -7.61
C LYS A 200 -6.48 15.09 -6.76
N LEU A 201 -6.74 14.05 -5.96
CA LEU A 201 -5.69 13.32 -5.25
C LEU A 201 -4.85 12.45 -6.21
N ALA A 202 -5.39 12.11 -7.38
CA ALA A 202 -4.68 11.36 -8.41
C ALA A 202 -3.35 12.02 -8.84
N ILE A 203 -3.26 13.36 -8.78
CA ILE A 203 -2.03 14.10 -9.15
C ILE A 203 -0.86 13.78 -8.21
N PHE A 204 -1.13 13.34 -6.98
CA PHE A 204 -0.12 13.03 -5.98
C PHE A 204 0.28 11.55 -5.97
N VAL A 205 -0.43 10.69 -6.70
CA VAL A 205 -0.25 9.23 -6.66
C VAL A 205 1.14 8.81 -7.11
N GLY A 206 1.67 9.40 -8.19
CA GLY A 206 2.99 9.02 -8.70
C GLY A 206 4.10 9.21 -7.65
N ALA A 207 4.03 10.29 -6.87
CA ALA A 207 4.95 10.54 -5.75
C ALA A 207 4.66 9.63 -4.56
N ALA A 208 3.38 9.43 -4.21
CA ALA A 208 2.96 8.54 -3.13
C ALA A 208 3.50 7.11 -3.34
N VAL A 209 3.31 6.56 -4.55
CA VAL A 209 3.77 5.22 -4.92
C VAL A 209 5.30 5.16 -4.91
N ALA A 210 5.99 6.16 -5.47
CA ALA A 210 7.46 6.18 -5.48
C ALA A 210 8.05 6.08 -4.06
N ILE A 211 7.46 6.80 -3.10
CA ILE A 211 7.85 6.75 -1.68
C ILE A 211 7.49 5.40 -1.07
N ALA A 212 6.29 4.88 -1.36
CA ALA A 212 5.79 3.65 -0.76
C ALA A 212 6.55 2.38 -1.19
N LEU A 213 7.20 2.37 -2.36
CA LEU A 213 7.95 1.22 -2.87
C LEU A 213 9.12 0.75 -1.97
N ASP A 214 9.53 1.55 -0.99
CA ASP A 214 10.54 1.20 0.01
C ASP A 214 9.95 0.61 1.30
N TYR A 215 8.63 0.44 1.37
CA TYR A 215 7.91 -0.03 2.55
C TYR A 215 7.28 -1.40 2.30
N SER A 216 7.10 -2.17 3.37
CA SER A 216 6.41 -3.46 3.32
C SER A 216 4.88 -3.31 3.20
N ASP A 217 4.33 -2.23 3.74
CA ASP A 217 2.92 -1.87 3.63
C ASP A 217 2.77 -0.67 2.70
N ILE A 218 2.72 -0.98 1.40
CA ILE A 218 2.70 0.01 0.32
C ILE A 218 1.38 0.78 0.34
N GLY A 219 0.25 0.09 0.47
CA GLY A 219 -1.08 0.70 0.53
C GLY A 219 -1.21 1.68 1.69
N ALA A 220 -0.80 1.30 2.90
CA ALA A 220 -0.85 2.20 4.05
C ALA A 220 0.01 3.45 3.85
N LYS A 221 1.23 3.31 3.28
CA LYS A 221 2.08 4.48 3.01
C LYS A 221 1.57 5.37 1.90
N ILE A 222 0.91 4.81 0.89
CA ILE A 222 0.21 5.62 -0.11
C ILE A 222 -0.92 6.40 0.57
N ALA A 223 -1.75 5.74 1.38
CA ALA A 223 -2.88 6.37 2.07
C ALA A 223 -2.42 7.50 3.02
N GLU A 224 -1.38 7.27 3.81
CA GLU A 224 -0.78 8.29 4.69
C GLU A 224 -0.22 9.48 3.90
N TYR A 225 0.43 9.22 2.76
CA TYR A 225 0.91 10.30 1.92
C TYR A 225 -0.26 11.11 1.33
N LEU A 226 -1.33 10.46 0.91
CA LEU A 226 -2.51 11.13 0.35
C LEU A 226 -3.26 11.96 1.42
N ASP A 227 -3.43 11.45 2.64
CA ASP A 227 -3.92 12.20 3.81
C ASP A 227 -3.07 13.47 4.03
N SER A 228 -1.74 13.38 3.92
CA SER A 228 -0.87 14.57 4.03
C SER A 228 -1.09 15.66 2.95
N LYS A 229 -1.88 15.38 1.91
CA LYS A 229 -2.16 16.26 0.77
C LYS A 229 -3.63 16.68 0.64
N ASP A 230 -4.52 16.19 1.49
CA ASP A 230 -5.92 16.59 1.47
C ASP A 230 -6.16 17.89 2.27
N SER A 231 -7.43 18.20 2.60
CA SER A 231 -7.91 19.45 3.25
C SER A 231 -7.49 19.57 4.67
N LYS A 232 -7.39 18.42 5.31
CA LYS A 232 -7.22 18.30 6.74
C LYS A 232 -6.02 17.39 6.97
N PRO A 233 -4.81 17.86 6.64
CA PRO A 233 -3.67 16.98 6.50
C PRO A 233 -3.30 16.27 7.80
N ASN A 234 -3.00 14.98 7.69
CA ASN A 234 -2.51 14.11 8.76
C ASN A 234 -3.53 13.93 9.89
N ASN A 235 -4.81 13.86 9.57
CA ASN A 235 -5.87 13.65 10.56
C ASN A 235 -6.29 12.16 10.67
N GLY A 236 -5.70 11.27 9.85
CA GLY A 236 -6.04 9.86 9.79
C GLY A 236 -7.24 9.54 8.90
N TRP A 237 -7.68 10.49 8.08
CA TRP A 237 -8.78 10.38 7.13
C TRP A 237 -8.32 10.90 5.77
N ILE A 238 -8.93 10.39 4.71
CA ILE A 238 -8.79 10.94 3.36
C ILE A 238 -10.13 11.54 2.96
N GLU A 239 -10.15 12.85 2.72
CA GLU A 239 -11.35 13.56 2.30
C GLU A 239 -11.53 13.52 0.78
N ILE A 240 -12.68 13.02 0.34
CA ILE A 240 -12.93 12.69 -1.07
C ILE A 240 -13.51 13.89 -1.84
N TYR A 241 -14.24 14.79 -1.17
CA TYR A 241 -15.00 15.88 -1.81
C TYR A 241 -14.51 17.30 -1.52
N GLU A 242 -13.50 17.52 -0.66
CA GLU A 242 -13.06 18.86 -0.25
C GLU A 242 -12.01 19.54 -1.17
N PHE A 243 -11.70 18.99 -2.36
CA PHE A 243 -10.69 19.57 -3.28
C PHE A 243 -11.27 20.10 -4.56
#